data_AF-A0A920L886-F1
#
_entry.id   AF-A0A920L886-F1
#
_cell.length_a   1.000
_cell.length_b   1.000
_cell.length_c   1.000
_cell.angle_alpha   90.00
_cell.angle_beta   90.00
_cell.angle_gamma   90.00
#
_symmetry.space_group_name_H-M   'P 1'
#
loop_
_entity.id
_entity.type
_entity.pdbx_description
1 polymer ?
#
loop_
_entity_poly.entity_id
_entity_poly.type
_entity_poly.pdbx_seq_one_letter_code
_entity_poly.pdbx_strand_id
1 'polypeptide(L)'
;MDLNIEVRGDAIENLEIGKKIQVKSKNNEVFGKIVSFQTSPDFKSYTHLIKVRIEKNNLRAGMIAYAEIPLPKYVDVFSTSVSSVITEDGSKYIFKIQNEEIVKKIPIEVVSRYKNRYIIQGDIKINDLIVSRDVASLANGQKVKIKMSND
;
A
#
# COMPACT_ATOMS: atom_id res chain seq x y z
N MET A 1 -24.07 15.93 11.17
CA MET A 1 -22.72 16.31 11.63
C MET A 1 -21.70 15.88 10.60
N ASP A 2 -20.59 16.60 10.47
CA ASP A 2 -19.50 16.24 9.56
C ASP A 2 -18.23 15.85 10.31
N LEU A 3 -17.54 14.88 9.74
CA LEU A 3 -16.16 14.57 10.04
C LEU A 3 -15.29 15.11 8.89
N ASN A 4 -14.35 15.99 9.23
CA ASN A 4 -13.36 16.52 8.30
C ASN A 4 -12.05 15.76 8.50
N ILE A 5 -11.46 15.26 7.42
CA ILE A 5 -10.27 14.40 7.45
C ILE A 5 -9.31 14.86 6.38
N GLU A 6 -8.03 14.97 6.71
CA GLU A 6 -6.96 15.19 5.75
C GLU A 6 -6.30 13.87 5.40
N VAL A 7 -6.19 13.55 4.10
CA VAL A 7 -5.57 12.32 3.61
C VAL A 7 -4.53 12.61 2.53
N ARG A 8 -3.63 11.66 2.28
CA ARG A 8 -2.66 11.73 1.17
C ARG A 8 -3.31 11.41 -0.17
N GLY A 9 -2.61 11.75 -1.26
CA GLY A 9 -3.09 11.61 -2.63
C GLY A 9 -3.50 10.18 -3.03
N ASP A 10 -2.80 9.17 -2.53
CA ASP A 10 -3.11 7.75 -2.76
C ASP A 10 -4.49 7.33 -2.25
N ALA A 11 -5.00 8.00 -1.22
CA ALA A 11 -6.31 7.73 -0.65
C ALA A 11 -7.47 8.39 -1.43
N ILE A 12 -7.20 9.37 -2.31
CA ILE A 12 -8.27 10.08 -3.06
C ILE A 12 -8.65 9.43 -4.39
N GLU A 13 -7.76 8.64 -5.00
CA GLU A 13 -7.93 8.12 -6.36
C GLU A 13 -9.21 7.30 -6.59
N ASN A 14 -9.77 6.69 -5.52
CA ASN A 14 -10.98 5.86 -5.58
C ASN A 14 -12.10 6.35 -4.64
N LEU A 15 -12.11 7.65 -4.33
CA LEU A 15 -13.20 8.24 -3.57
C LEU A 15 -14.32 8.70 -4.50
N GLU A 16 -15.53 8.40 -4.06
CA GLU A 16 -16.75 8.77 -4.77
C GLU A 16 -17.68 9.46 -3.79
N ILE A 17 -18.34 10.53 -4.26
CA ILE A 17 -19.40 11.18 -3.48
C ILE A 17 -20.53 10.17 -3.25
N GLY A 18 -21.06 10.13 -2.04
CA GLY A 18 -22.10 9.19 -1.60
C GLY A 18 -21.55 7.87 -1.08
N LYS A 19 -20.26 7.56 -1.29
CA LYS A 19 -19.63 6.31 -0.82
C LYS A 19 -19.71 6.22 0.70
N LYS A 20 -20.17 5.06 1.17
CA LYS A 20 -20.35 4.76 2.59
C LYS A 20 -19.01 4.33 3.20
N ILE A 21 -18.66 4.92 4.33
CA ILE A 21 -17.43 4.62 5.07
C ILE A 21 -17.74 4.38 6.55
N GLN A 22 -16.94 3.53 7.19
CA GLN A 22 -17.05 3.29 8.63
C GLN A 22 -16.33 4.40 9.39
N VAL A 23 -16.98 4.89 10.45
CA VAL A 23 -16.46 5.91 11.36
C VAL A 23 -16.51 5.38 12.79
N LYS A 24 -15.38 5.40 13.47
CA LYS A 24 -15.20 4.89 14.83
C LYS A 24 -14.85 6.04 15.78
N SER A 25 -15.49 6.09 16.93
CA SER A 25 -15.14 7.03 18.00
C SER A 25 -15.42 6.43 19.36
N LYS A 26 -14.37 6.27 20.19
CA LYS A 26 -14.43 5.54 21.46
C LYS A 26 -15.08 4.16 21.27
N ASN A 27 -16.28 3.95 21.82
CA ASN A 27 -17.03 2.70 21.77
C ASN A 27 -18.17 2.73 20.74
N ASN A 28 -18.26 3.77 19.91
CA ASN A 28 -19.28 3.89 18.88
C ASN A 28 -18.68 3.60 17.51
N GLU A 29 -19.37 2.74 16.76
CA GLU A 29 -19.16 2.56 15.35
C GLU A 29 -20.41 3.01 14.60
N VAL A 30 -20.23 3.96 13.71
CA VAL A 30 -21.29 4.50 12.87
C VAL A 30 -20.82 4.51 11.42
N PHE A 31 -21.75 4.75 10.52
CA PHE A 31 -21.41 4.98 9.12
C PHE A 31 -21.58 6.46 8.78
N GLY A 32 -20.81 6.89 7.79
CA GLY A 32 -20.98 8.16 7.13
C GLY A 32 -20.88 8.01 5.62
N LYS A 33 -21.25 9.06 4.90
CA LYS A 33 -21.10 9.16 3.44
C LYS A 33 -20.16 10.29 3.10
N ILE A 34 -19.27 10.06 2.13
CA ILE A 34 -18.45 11.13 1.57
C ILE A 34 -19.38 12.13 0.88
N VAL A 35 -19.32 13.40 1.24
CA VAL A 35 -20.15 14.46 0.63
C VAL A 35 -19.32 15.43 -0.21
N SER A 36 -18.02 15.54 0.08
CA SER A 36 -17.08 16.31 -0.74
C SER A 36 -15.65 15.87 -0.44
N PHE A 37 -14.76 16.05 -1.40
CA PHE A 37 -13.32 15.96 -1.21
C PHE A 37 -12.59 16.98 -2.10
N GLN A 38 -11.45 17.46 -1.65
CA GLN A 38 -10.61 18.39 -2.40
C GLN A 38 -9.79 17.62 -3.44
N THR A 39 -9.88 17.99 -4.71
CA THR A 39 -9.16 17.31 -5.80
C THR A 39 -7.68 17.70 -5.86
N SER A 40 -7.34 18.94 -5.49
CA SER A 40 -5.95 19.40 -5.35
C SER A 40 -5.51 19.33 -3.89
N PRO A 41 -4.25 18.97 -3.57
CA PRO A 41 -3.78 18.97 -2.20
C PRO A 41 -3.56 20.40 -1.67
N ASP A 42 -3.62 20.58 -0.35
CA ASP A 42 -3.07 21.75 0.32
C ASP A 42 -1.54 21.80 0.12
N PHE A 43 -1.01 22.95 -0.24
CA PHE A 43 0.41 23.10 -0.59
C PHE A 43 1.37 22.94 0.60
N LYS A 44 0.88 23.12 1.83
CA LYS A 44 1.72 23.04 3.04
C LYS A 44 1.75 21.62 3.60
N SER A 45 0.60 20.96 3.66
CA SER A 45 0.49 19.60 4.22
C SER A 45 0.60 18.49 3.17
N TYR A 46 0.46 18.82 1.88
CA TYR A 46 0.34 17.87 0.78
C TYR A 46 -0.78 16.84 1.00
N THR A 47 -1.88 17.29 1.61
CA THR A 47 -3.06 16.46 1.90
C THR A 47 -4.33 17.02 1.26
N HIS A 48 -5.33 16.17 1.11
CA HIS A 48 -6.65 16.49 0.58
C HIS A 48 -7.67 16.44 1.71
N LEU A 49 -8.49 17.49 1.80
CA LEU A 49 -9.60 17.53 2.74
C LEU A 49 -10.77 16.69 2.22
N ILE A 50 -11.24 15.75 3.03
CA ILE A 50 -12.45 14.96 2.83
C ILE A 50 -13.47 15.35 3.88
N LYS A 51 -14.73 15.51 3.45
CA LYS A 51 -15.88 15.71 4.33
C LYS A 51 -16.79 14.51 4.27
N VAL A 52 -17.08 13.96 5.45
CA VAL A 52 -17.91 12.78 5.64
C VAL A 52 -19.12 13.17 6.49
N ARG A 53 -20.32 13.01 5.93
CA ARG A 53 -21.57 13.22 6.66
C ARG A 53 -21.93 11.95 7.43
N ILE A 54 -21.99 12.04 8.75
CA ILE A 54 -22.33 10.93 9.64
C ILE A 54 -23.84 10.66 9.60
N GLU A 55 -24.24 9.39 9.44
CA GLU A 55 -25.65 8.96 9.32
C GLU A 55 -26.40 8.91 10.67
N LYS A 56 -25.69 8.67 11.80
CA LYS A 56 -26.29 8.53 13.15
C LYS A 56 -25.71 9.55 14.15
N ASN A 57 -26.59 10.13 14.97
CA ASN A 57 -26.29 11.23 15.89
C ASN A 57 -25.71 10.82 17.27
N ASN A 58 -25.20 9.60 17.40
CA ASN A 58 -24.60 9.13 18.66
C ASN A 58 -23.20 9.71 18.89
N LEU A 59 -22.68 10.48 17.92
CA LEU A 59 -21.46 11.24 18.00
C LEU A 59 -21.80 12.72 18.22
N ARG A 60 -20.99 13.40 19.04
CA ARG A 60 -21.12 14.82 19.35
C ARG A 60 -20.02 15.62 18.67
N ALA A 61 -20.31 16.88 18.35
CA ALA A 61 -19.31 17.80 17.84
C ALA A 61 -18.13 17.93 18.82
N GLY A 62 -16.92 18.06 18.30
CA GLY A 62 -15.69 18.12 19.09
C GLY A 62 -15.11 16.76 19.50
N MET A 63 -15.79 15.64 19.22
CA MET A 63 -15.23 14.31 19.46
C MET A 63 -14.17 13.95 18.43
N ILE A 64 -13.09 13.30 18.87
CA ILE A 64 -12.13 12.63 18.00
C ILE A 64 -12.79 11.39 17.40
N ALA A 65 -12.67 11.21 16.08
CA ALA A 65 -13.17 10.05 15.37
C ALA A 65 -12.16 9.63 14.29
N TYR A 66 -12.20 8.35 13.94
CA TYR A 66 -11.38 7.73 12.91
C TYR A 66 -12.31 7.25 11.79
N ALA A 67 -11.96 7.50 10.54
CA ALA A 67 -12.65 6.88 9.42
C ALA A 67 -11.73 5.89 8.71
N GLU A 68 -12.29 4.76 8.32
CA GLU A 68 -11.59 3.77 7.50
C GLU A 68 -11.79 4.13 6.03
N ILE A 69 -10.79 4.80 5.44
CA ILE A 69 -10.79 5.16 4.03
C ILE A 69 -10.21 4.00 3.22
N PRO A 70 -10.98 3.40 2.29
CA PRO A 70 -10.47 2.29 1.48
C PRO A 70 -9.41 2.80 0.51
N LEU A 71 -8.25 2.15 0.51
CA LEU A 71 -7.21 2.36 -0.48
C LEU A 71 -7.60 1.72 -1.83
N PRO A 72 -6.97 2.16 -2.94
CA PRO A 72 -7.09 1.49 -4.23
C PRO A 72 -6.88 -0.03 -4.11
N LYS A 73 -7.78 -0.80 -4.75
CA LYS A 73 -7.62 -2.26 -4.85
C LYS A 73 -6.78 -2.57 -6.07
N TYR A 74 -5.67 -3.26 -5.86
CA TYR A 74 -4.86 -3.81 -6.94
C TYR A 74 -5.29 -5.24 -7.23
N VAL A 75 -5.55 -5.54 -8.50
CA VAL A 75 -5.96 -6.86 -9.01
C VAL A 75 -4.91 -7.31 -10.03
N ASP A 76 -4.62 -8.62 -10.06
CA ASP A 76 -3.65 -9.22 -10.99
C ASP A 76 -2.26 -8.57 -10.96
N VAL A 77 -1.75 -8.31 -9.76
CA VAL A 77 -0.43 -7.70 -9.55
C VAL A 77 0.57 -8.68 -8.92
N PHE A 78 1.86 -8.49 -9.24
CA PHE A 78 2.93 -9.15 -8.50
C PHE A 78 3.21 -8.40 -7.20
N SER A 79 3.34 -9.16 -6.11
CA SER A 79 3.74 -8.59 -4.82
C SER A 79 4.85 -9.39 -4.18
N THR A 80 5.71 -8.69 -3.45
CA THR A 80 6.82 -9.31 -2.70
C THR A 80 6.99 -8.65 -1.33
N SER A 81 7.75 -9.29 -0.44
CA SER A 81 8.13 -8.68 0.84
C SER A 81 9.09 -7.51 0.61
N VAL A 82 9.01 -6.49 1.46
CA VAL A 82 9.97 -5.38 1.46
C VAL A 82 11.41 -5.89 1.63
N SER A 83 11.60 -6.98 2.37
CA SER A 83 12.92 -7.63 2.59
C SER A 83 13.50 -8.32 1.37
N SER A 84 12.70 -8.51 0.31
CA SER A 84 13.10 -9.17 -0.94
C SER A 84 13.67 -8.18 -1.97
N VAL A 85 13.58 -6.88 -1.67
CA VAL A 85 13.99 -5.81 -2.59
C VAL A 85 15.27 -5.17 -2.06
N ILE A 86 16.28 -5.11 -2.92
CA ILE A 86 17.52 -4.36 -2.68
C ILE A 86 17.46 -3.04 -3.44
N THR A 87 18.03 -1.98 -2.85
CA THR A 87 18.20 -0.67 -3.50
C THR A 87 19.69 -0.42 -3.70
N GLU A 88 20.10 -0.18 -4.93
CA GLU A 88 21.47 0.18 -5.31
C GLU A 88 21.43 1.34 -6.29
N ASP A 89 22.20 2.39 -6.02
CA ASP A 89 22.27 3.61 -6.82
C ASP A 89 20.88 4.21 -7.14
N GLY A 90 19.98 4.16 -6.14
CA GLY A 90 18.59 4.63 -6.26
C GLY A 90 17.64 3.72 -7.05
N SER A 91 18.17 2.68 -7.70
CA SER A 91 17.38 1.69 -8.46
C SER A 91 17.03 0.49 -7.58
N LYS A 92 15.87 -0.12 -7.84
CA LYS A 92 15.37 -1.26 -7.06
C LYS A 92 15.47 -2.56 -7.84
N TYR A 93 15.82 -3.63 -7.14
CA TYR A 93 16.03 -4.94 -7.72
C TYR A 93 15.48 -6.05 -6.84
N ILE A 94 15.18 -7.18 -7.46
CA ILE A 94 14.94 -8.47 -6.80
C ILE A 94 15.91 -9.51 -7.32
N PHE A 95 16.03 -10.62 -6.60
CA PHE A 95 16.78 -11.79 -7.04
C PHE A 95 15.81 -12.92 -7.40
N LYS A 96 15.78 -13.27 -8.69
CA LYS A 96 15.05 -14.43 -9.21
C LYS A 96 15.96 -15.64 -9.20
N ILE A 97 15.46 -16.76 -8.71
CA ILE A 97 16.17 -18.04 -8.74
C ILE A 97 16.03 -18.63 -10.14
N GLN A 98 17.16 -18.98 -10.76
CA GLN A 98 17.25 -19.70 -12.01
C GLN A 98 17.56 -21.18 -11.75
N ASN A 99 17.70 -21.95 -12.84
CA ASN A 99 18.17 -23.33 -12.77
C ASN A 99 19.51 -23.40 -12.01
N GLU A 100 19.75 -24.50 -11.30
CA GLU A 100 20.99 -24.76 -10.53
C GLU A 100 21.22 -23.88 -9.29
N GLU A 101 20.15 -23.29 -8.72
CA GLU A 101 20.23 -22.44 -7.52
C GLU A 101 21.11 -21.20 -7.74
N ILE A 102 21.17 -20.69 -8.96
CA ILE A 102 21.85 -19.44 -9.30
C ILE A 102 20.83 -18.30 -9.27
N VAL A 103 21.16 -17.20 -8.60
CA VAL A 103 20.29 -16.02 -8.57
C VAL A 103 20.61 -15.05 -9.70
N LYS A 104 19.58 -14.56 -10.38
CA LYS A 104 19.64 -13.46 -11.34
C LYS A 104 19.04 -12.21 -10.72
N LYS A 105 19.80 -11.12 -10.73
CA LYS A 105 19.33 -9.80 -10.31
C LYS A 105 18.49 -9.19 -11.42
N ILE A 106 17.29 -8.74 -11.09
CA ILE A 106 16.32 -8.18 -12.05
C ILE A 106 15.88 -6.81 -11.55
N PRO A 107 15.95 -5.76 -12.39
CA PRO A 107 15.43 -4.45 -12.04
C PRO A 107 13.91 -4.50 -11.93
N ILE A 108 13.36 -3.76 -10.96
CA ILE A 108 11.92 -3.66 -10.74
C ILE A 108 11.51 -2.22 -10.48
N GLU A 109 10.26 -1.94 -10.80
CA GLU A 109 9.57 -0.74 -10.36
C GLU A 109 8.66 -1.08 -9.18
N VAL A 110 8.66 -0.22 -8.15
CA VAL A 110 7.74 -0.34 -7.02
C VAL A 110 6.58 0.60 -7.27
N VAL A 111 5.41 0.03 -7.57
CA VAL A 111 4.17 0.77 -7.84
C VAL A 111 3.58 1.32 -6.55
N SER A 112 3.53 0.49 -5.52
CA SER A 112 2.95 0.87 -4.22
C SER A 112 3.52 0.02 -3.09
N ARG A 113 3.34 0.50 -1.86
CA ARG A 113 3.70 -0.21 -0.63
C ARG A 113 2.49 -0.27 0.29
N TYR A 114 2.17 -1.46 0.75
CA TYR A 114 1.21 -1.66 1.82
C TYR A 114 1.84 -2.50 2.93
N LYS A 115 2.03 -1.88 4.11
CA LYS A 115 2.72 -2.49 5.26
C LYS A 115 4.11 -3.05 4.87
N ASN A 116 4.28 -4.36 4.94
CA ASN A 116 5.54 -5.06 4.64
C ASN A 116 5.56 -5.69 3.23
N ARG A 117 4.67 -5.26 2.33
CA ARG A 117 4.65 -5.74 0.95
C ARG A 117 4.80 -4.60 -0.04
N TYR A 118 5.54 -4.86 -1.11
CA TYR A 118 5.57 -4.04 -2.30
C TYR A 118 4.71 -4.66 -3.40
N ILE A 119 4.03 -3.80 -4.16
CA ILE A 119 3.52 -4.12 -5.48
C ILE A 119 4.61 -3.76 -6.46
N ILE A 120 5.01 -4.73 -7.29
CA ILE A 120 6.17 -4.60 -8.16
C ILE A 120 5.83 -4.89 -9.61
N GLN A 121 6.57 -4.27 -10.51
CA GLN A 121 6.54 -4.50 -11.95
C GLN A 121 7.95 -4.73 -12.47
N GLY A 122 8.07 -5.52 -13.54
CA GLY A 122 9.34 -5.90 -14.16
C GLY A 122 9.19 -7.19 -14.96
N ASP A 123 10.33 -7.76 -15.38
CA ASP A 123 10.37 -9.08 -16.04
C ASP A 123 10.14 -10.22 -15.03
N ILE A 124 8.89 -10.34 -14.58
CA ILE A 124 8.42 -11.29 -13.57
C ILE A 124 7.24 -12.06 -14.15
N LYS A 125 7.23 -13.38 -13.93
CA LYS A 125 6.18 -14.28 -14.40
C LYS A 125 5.59 -15.08 -13.24
N ILE A 126 4.37 -15.58 -13.44
CA ILE A 126 3.75 -16.54 -12.52
C ILE A 126 4.69 -17.75 -12.37
N ASN A 127 4.82 -18.24 -11.14
CA ASN A 127 5.73 -19.33 -10.72
C ASN A 127 7.22 -18.98 -10.70
N ASP A 128 7.61 -17.72 -10.91
CA ASP A 128 8.98 -17.30 -10.64
C ASP A 128 9.29 -17.41 -9.14
N LEU A 129 10.40 -18.08 -8.83
CA LEU A 129 10.93 -18.14 -7.47
C LEU A 129 11.81 -16.92 -7.23
N ILE A 130 11.53 -16.19 -6.16
CA ILE A 130 12.28 -15.00 -5.76
C ILE A 130 12.83 -15.16 -4.35
N VAL A 131 14.00 -14.59 -4.10
CA VAL A 131 14.61 -14.61 -2.77
C VAL A 131 13.85 -13.67 -1.85
N SER A 132 13.34 -14.19 -0.73
CA SER A 132 12.49 -13.41 0.18
C SER A 132 13.24 -12.63 1.27
N ARG A 133 14.47 -13.03 1.61
CA ARG A 133 15.28 -12.52 2.72
C ARG A 133 16.78 -12.52 2.38
N ASP A 134 17.58 -11.80 3.17
CA ASP A 134 19.05 -11.73 3.07
C ASP A 134 19.62 -11.27 1.73
N VAL A 135 18.81 -10.54 0.94
CA VAL A 135 19.16 -10.06 -0.40
C VAL A 135 20.35 -9.10 -0.43
N ALA A 136 20.64 -8.42 0.69
CA ALA A 136 21.80 -7.52 0.82
C ALA A 136 23.15 -8.24 0.70
N SER A 137 23.17 -9.56 0.91
CA SER A 137 24.37 -10.40 0.81
C SER A 137 24.57 -11.03 -0.57
N LEU A 138 23.63 -10.80 -1.51
CA LEU A 138 23.61 -11.46 -2.80
C LEU A 138 24.20 -10.59 -3.91
N ALA A 139 24.97 -11.23 -4.78
CA ALA A 139 25.41 -10.68 -6.05
C ALA A 139 24.69 -11.38 -7.23
N ASN A 140 24.62 -10.69 -8.36
CA ASN A 140 24.09 -11.29 -9.59
C ASN A 140 24.95 -12.49 -10.02
N GLY A 141 24.32 -13.62 -10.36
CA GLY A 141 25.02 -14.87 -10.74
C GLY A 141 25.54 -15.69 -9.56
N GLN A 142 25.25 -15.29 -8.32
CA GLN A 142 25.69 -16.04 -7.14
C GLN A 142 24.92 -17.36 -6.99
N LYS A 143 25.64 -18.42 -6.63
CA LYS A 143 25.04 -19.70 -6.23
C LYS A 143 24.55 -19.62 -4.79
N VAL A 144 23.33 -20.06 -4.53
CA VAL A 144 22.69 -20.06 -3.22
C VAL A 144 22.26 -21.47 -2.82
N LYS A 145 21.93 -21.66 -1.54
CA LYS A 145 21.20 -22.85 -1.08
C LYS A 145 19.77 -22.45 -0.77
N ILE A 146 18.81 -23.17 -1.32
CA ILE A 146 17.40 -22.80 -1.17
C ILE A 146 16.82 -23.49 0.06
N LYS A 147 16.21 -22.69 0.95
CA LYS A 147 15.31 -23.19 1.98
C LYS A 147 13.92 -22.62 1.73
N MET A 148 12.99 -23.48 1.36
CA MET A 148 11.62 -23.07 1.08
C MET A 148 10.94 -22.58 2.36
N SER A 149 10.34 -21.40 2.28
CA SER A 149 9.49 -20.80 3.32
C SER A 149 8.16 -20.50 2.66
N ASN A 150 7.07 -21.02 3.22
CA ASN A 150 5.73 -20.61 2.83
C ASN A 150 5.39 -19.39 3.69
N ASP A 151 5.51 -18.20 3.11
CA ASP A 151 5.05 -16.93 3.70
C ASP A 151 3.57 -16.68 3.37
#